data_AF-A0A326RK32-F1
#
_entry.id   AF-A0A326RK32-F1
#
_cell.length_a   1.000
_cell.length_b   1.000
_cell.length_c   1.000
_cell.angle_alpha   90.00
_cell.angle_beta   90.00
_cell.angle_gamma   90.00
#
_symmetry.space_group_name_H-M   'P 1'
#
loop_
_entity.id
_entity.type
_entity.pdbx_description
1 polymer ?
#
loop_
_entity_poly.entity_id
_entity_poly.type
_entity_poly.pdbx_seq_one_letter_code
_entity_poly.pdbx_strand_id
1 'polypeptide(L)'
;MDIDKYAKAIKEVTKWDRTNSVFGFVDFGAFQSNYIFEFYSAMRILNDLSNKHRLRVVPNIDEKVIFPRSHANKDGYSHFRVFLGDDTSDFVEVWLGVNIGHSKYPGYTHAPDISFQVNNSPQFPNEDHLLMMIDVKYYKDGLQIEIIDSFIAKVKRFGFPKIDPSYNRLEFSEFYFLSHPAIITNSNVHGNSEMICRNEGVIQLGQFMPDEVFRKIGAV
;
A
#
# COMPACT_ATOMS: atom_id res chain seq x y z
N MET A 1 5.89 15.53 12.18
CA MET A 1 5.71 14.08 12.35
C MET A 1 6.59 13.61 13.49
N ASP A 2 6.02 12.84 14.42
CA ASP A 2 6.71 12.27 15.56
C ASP A 2 7.24 10.87 15.20
N ILE A 3 8.53 10.79 14.84
CA ILE A 3 9.17 9.55 14.35
C ILE A 3 9.09 8.43 15.41
N ASP A 4 9.27 8.76 16.68
CA ASP A 4 9.27 7.77 17.77
C ASP A 4 7.88 7.17 17.97
N LYS A 5 6.83 8.00 17.87
CA LYS A 5 5.43 7.55 17.88
C LYS A 5 5.16 6.55 16.75
N TYR A 6 5.58 6.86 15.53
CA TYR A 6 5.40 5.95 14.38
C TYR A 6 6.24 4.67 14.51
N ALA A 7 7.48 4.76 14.98
CA ALA A 7 8.33 3.59 15.20
C ALA A 7 7.74 2.65 16.25
N LYS A 8 7.17 3.20 17.33
CA LYS A 8 6.44 2.42 18.34
C LYS A 8 5.19 1.77 17.74
N ALA A 9 4.38 2.53 17.01
CA ALA A 9 3.17 2.02 16.38
C ALA A 9 3.48 0.92 15.36
N ILE A 10 4.53 1.08 14.55
CA ILE A 10 5.01 0.03 13.62
C ILE A 10 5.32 -1.25 14.38
N LYS A 11 6.07 -1.18 15.48
CA LYS A 11 6.36 -2.38 16.32
C LYS A 11 5.10 -3.02 16.90
N GLU A 12 4.04 -2.26 17.14
CA GLU A 12 2.78 -2.78 17.65
C GLU A 12 1.98 -3.45 16.54
N VAL A 13 1.82 -2.80 15.37
CA VAL A 13 1.08 -3.36 14.23
C VAL A 13 1.81 -4.50 13.50
N THR A 14 3.11 -4.63 13.72
CA THR A 14 3.92 -5.73 13.16
C THR A 14 3.97 -6.96 14.05
N LYS A 15 3.28 -6.98 15.19
CA LYS A 15 3.15 -8.20 15.99
C LYS A 15 1.98 -9.01 15.48
N TRP A 16 2.22 -10.27 15.12
CA TRP A 16 1.12 -11.19 14.85
C TRP A 16 0.34 -11.47 16.12
N ASP A 17 -0.98 -11.28 16.12
CA ASP A 17 -1.83 -11.54 17.28
C ASP A 17 -1.72 -12.99 17.80
N ARG A 18 -1.47 -13.95 16.90
CA ARG A 18 -1.37 -15.38 17.25
C ARG A 18 -0.02 -15.81 17.80
N THR A 19 1.08 -15.22 17.32
CA THR A 19 2.44 -15.66 17.65
C THR A 19 3.23 -14.64 18.46
N ASN A 20 2.71 -13.42 18.59
CA ASN A 20 3.34 -12.27 19.22
C ASN A 20 4.75 -11.93 18.65
N SER A 21 5.09 -12.49 17.48
CA SER A 21 6.36 -12.24 16.81
C SER A 21 6.23 -11.06 15.86
N VAL A 22 7.29 -10.24 15.81
CA VAL A 22 7.38 -9.07 14.93
C VAL A 22 7.68 -9.51 13.48
N PHE A 23 6.92 -9.03 12.50
CA PHE A 23 7.21 -9.18 11.07
C PHE A 23 7.71 -7.88 10.43
N GLY A 24 8.57 -7.97 9.41
CA GLY A 24 8.91 -6.81 8.59
C GLY A 24 9.67 -5.68 9.31
N PHE A 25 10.57 -5.99 10.25
CA PHE A 25 11.22 -4.94 11.05
C PHE A 25 12.19 -4.06 10.22
N VAL A 26 12.08 -2.73 10.41
CA VAL A 26 13.01 -1.72 9.88
C VAL A 26 14.00 -1.34 10.98
N ASP A 27 15.30 -1.41 10.68
CA ASP A 27 16.36 -0.96 11.58
C ASP A 27 16.23 0.54 11.90
N PHE A 28 16.45 0.94 13.16
CA PHE A 28 16.13 2.29 13.67
C PHE A 28 16.92 3.42 12.98
N GLY A 29 18.00 3.11 12.27
CA GLY A 29 18.78 4.08 11.50
C GLY A 29 18.14 4.55 10.19
N ALA A 30 16.91 4.12 9.88
CA ALA A 30 16.28 4.28 8.56
C ALA A 30 15.16 5.34 8.46
N PHE A 31 14.79 6.01 9.56
CA PHE A 31 13.57 6.81 9.61
C PHE A 31 13.71 8.16 8.89
N GLN A 32 13.45 8.15 7.58
CA GLN A 32 13.11 9.37 6.84
C GLN A 32 11.61 9.67 6.98
N SER A 33 11.25 10.95 6.97
CA SER A 33 9.94 11.38 7.46
C SER A 33 8.74 10.88 6.62
N ASN A 34 8.82 10.91 5.30
CA ASN A 34 7.72 10.40 4.47
C ASN A 34 7.69 8.88 4.43
N TYR A 35 8.88 8.26 4.32
CA TYR A 35 9.03 6.81 4.29
C TYR A 35 8.43 6.10 5.51
N ILE A 36 8.65 6.62 6.72
CA ILE A 36 8.08 5.96 7.92
C ILE A 36 6.55 6.05 7.93
N PHE A 37 5.97 7.09 7.33
CA PHE A 37 4.52 7.21 7.21
C PHE A 37 3.94 6.24 6.17
N GLU A 38 4.59 6.13 5.01
CA GLU A 38 4.32 5.13 3.98
C GLU A 38 4.39 3.71 4.55
N PHE A 39 5.49 3.42 5.27
CA PHE A 39 5.73 2.12 5.87
C PHE A 39 4.71 1.77 6.96
N TYR A 40 4.39 2.72 7.86
CA TYR A 40 3.33 2.54 8.84
C TYR A 40 1.99 2.22 8.18
N SER A 41 1.65 2.93 7.10
CA SER A 41 0.40 2.71 6.37
C SER A 41 0.36 1.33 5.74
N ALA A 42 1.47 0.89 5.13
CA ALA A 42 1.60 -0.45 4.61
C ALA A 42 1.43 -1.52 5.70
N MET A 43 2.11 -1.38 6.84
CA MET A 43 2.05 -2.37 7.91
C MET A 43 0.65 -2.45 8.52
N ARG A 44 -0.05 -1.32 8.65
CA ARG A 44 -1.42 -1.31 9.18
C ARG A 44 -2.41 -2.00 8.24
N ILE A 45 -2.28 -1.81 6.93
CA ILE A 45 -3.10 -2.50 5.93
C ILE A 45 -2.81 -4.01 5.93
N LEU A 46 -1.53 -4.40 6.01
CA LEU A 46 -1.15 -5.81 6.10
C LEU A 46 -1.64 -6.44 7.41
N ASN A 47 -1.59 -5.72 8.53
CA ASN A 47 -2.13 -6.21 9.79
C ASN A 47 -3.64 -6.51 9.67
N ASP A 48 -4.40 -5.62 9.02
CA ASP A 48 -5.82 -5.86 8.77
C ASP A 48 -6.09 -7.08 7.87
N LEU A 49 -5.33 -7.23 6.78
CA LEU A 49 -5.41 -8.42 5.91
C LEU A 49 -5.13 -9.71 6.68
N SER A 50 -4.23 -9.67 7.66
CA SER A 50 -3.84 -10.86 8.45
C SER A 50 -4.98 -11.44 9.28
N ASN A 51 -6.04 -10.67 9.53
CA ASN A 51 -7.25 -11.14 10.20
C ASN A 51 -8.03 -12.17 9.37
N LYS A 52 -7.87 -12.14 8.04
CA LYS A 52 -8.59 -12.98 7.08
C LYS A 52 -7.66 -13.87 6.25
N HIS A 53 -6.41 -13.47 6.09
CA HIS A 53 -5.44 -14.14 5.24
C HIS A 53 -4.20 -14.58 6.01
N ARG A 54 -3.62 -15.71 5.59
CA ARG A 54 -2.24 -16.00 5.96
C ARG A 54 -1.32 -15.04 5.19
N LEU A 55 -0.37 -14.45 5.90
CA LEU A 55 0.66 -13.58 5.33
C LEU A 55 2.05 -14.19 5.52
N ARG A 56 2.95 -13.94 4.57
CA ARG A 56 4.37 -14.26 4.69
C ARG A 56 5.23 -13.16 4.11
N VAL A 57 6.23 -12.72 4.86
CA VAL A 57 7.32 -11.92 4.30
C VAL A 57 8.25 -12.82 3.50
N VAL A 58 8.57 -12.40 2.29
CA VAL A 58 9.57 -13.03 1.43
C VAL A 58 10.82 -12.16 1.49
N PRO A 59 11.93 -12.68 2.06
CA PRO A 59 13.16 -11.92 2.16
C PRO A 59 13.75 -11.65 0.77
N ASN A 60 14.70 -10.74 0.70
CA ASN A 60 15.45 -10.49 -0.53
C ASN A 60 16.40 -11.64 -0.88
N ILE A 61 17.16 -11.50 -1.96
CA ILE A 61 18.11 -12.50 -2.45
C ILE A 61 19.22 -12.86 -1.44
N ASP A 62 19.53 -11.96 -0.50
CA ASP A 62 20.52 -12.17 0.57
C ASP A 62 19.88 -12.70 1.87
N GLU A 63 18.64 -13.19 1.81
CA GLU A 63 17.81 -13.63 2.95
C GLU A 63 17.57 -12.53 4.01
N LYS A 64 17.73 -11.26 3.64
CA LYS A 64 17.47 -10.10 4.51
C LYS A 64 16.09 -9.54 4.25
N VAL A 65 15.46 -9.04 5.30
CA VAL A 65 14.20 -8.30 5.20
C VAL A 65 14.52 -6.83 4.97
N ILE A 66 14.47 -6.40 3.71
CA ILE A 66 14.82 -5.04 3.27
C ILE A 66 13.71 -4.53 2.36
N PHE A 67 13.12 -3.39 2.72
CA PHE A 67 12.16 -2.69 1.88
C PHE A 67 12.79 -1.42 1.30
N PRO A 68 12.40 -1.00 0.10
CA PRO A 68 12.96 0.20 -0.51
C PRO A 68 12.53 1.44 0.27
N ARG A 69 13.45 2.40 0.41
CA ARG A 69 13.19 3.70 1.06
C ARG A 69 12.78 4.79 0.08
N SER A 70 12.83 4.47 -1.21
CA SER A 70 12.50 5.33 -2.34
C SER A 70 12.10 4.44 -3.51
N HIS A 71 11.55 4.99 -4.58
CA HIS A 71 11.18 4.22 -5.76
C HIS A 71 12.32 3.30 -6.23
N ALA A 72 12.02 2.02 -6.43
CA ALA A 72 12.99 1.00 -6.78
C ALA A 72 12.41 -0.06 -7.74
N ASN A 73 13.28 -0.87 -8.34
CA ASN A 73 12.83 -2.11 -9.00
C ASN A 73 12.70 -3.21 -7.94
N LYS A 74 12.08 -4.35 -8.27
CA LYS A 74 11.92 -5.48 -7.33
C LYS A 74 13.24 -6.07 -6.81
N ASP A 75 14.34 -5.83 -7.52
CA ASP A 75 15.60 -6.53 -7.29
C ASP A 75 16.20 -6.16 -5.93
N GLY A 76 16.64 -7.15 -5.18
CA GLY A 76 17.25 -6.92 -3.87
C GLY A 76 16.28 -6.49 -2.75
N TYR A 77 14.96 -6.45 -3.00
CA TYR A 77 13.96 -6.06 -2.00
C TYR A 77 13.00 -7.18 -1.62
N SER A 78 12.54 -7.11 -0.38
CA SER A 78 11.53 -8.00 0.21
C SER A 78 10.12 -7.57 -0.20
N HIS A 79 9.20 -8.52 -0.15
CA HIS A 79 7.78 -8.30 -0.38
C HIS A 79 6.94 -9.19 0.55
N PHE A 80 5.63 -9.02 0.53
CA PHE A 80 4.70 -9.89 1.25
C PHE A 80 3.91 -10.74 0.28
N ARG A 81 3.60 -11.97 0.69
CA ARG A 81 2.62 -12.83 0.04
C ARG A 81 1.36 -12.91 0.90
N VAL A 82 0.23 -12.64 0.29
CA VAL A 82 -1.11 -12.78 0.87
C VAL A 82 -1.75 -14.02 0.26
N PHE A 83 -1.92 -15.09 1.04
CA PHE A 83 -2.52 -16.32 0.52
C PHE A 83 -4.05 -16.18 0.49
N LEU A 84 -4.65 -16.48 -0.67
CA LEU A 84 -6.10 -16.31 -0.92
C LEU A 84 -6.93 -17.51 -0.48
N GLY A 85 -6.32 -18.44 0.26
CA GLY A 85 -6.91 -19.66 0.76
C GLY A 85 -5.85 -20.54 1.43
N ASP A 86 -6.17 -21.82 1.61
CA ASP A 86 -5.25 -22.77 2.25
C ASP A 86 -4.09 -23.18 1.31
N ASP A 87 -4.29 -23.08 0.00
CA ASP A 87 -3.28 -23.38 -1.01
C ASP A 87 -2.11 -22.37 -0.96
N THR A 88 -0.90 -22.89 -0.80
CA THR A 88 0.34 -22.10 -0.82
C THR A 88 0.73 -21.57 -2.20
N SER A 89 0.11 -22.06 -3.28
CA SER A 89 0.42 -21.63 -4.65
C SER A 89 -0.39 -20.40 -5.10
N ASP A 90 -1.46 -20.09 -4.38
CA ASP A 90 -2.42 -19.05 -4.72
C ASP A 90 -2.29 -17.86 -3.77
N PHE A 91 -1.62 -16.81 -4.25
CA PHE A 91 -1.30 -15.64 -3.45
C PHE A 91 -1.26 -14.36 -4.28
N VAL A 92 -1.40 -13.23 -3.60
CA VAL A 92 -1.11 -11.89 -4.13
C VAL A 92 0.22 -11.41 -3.55
N GLU A 93 1.01 -10.73 -4.36
CA GLU A 93 2.24 -10.09 -3.91
C GLU A 93 1.96 -8.64 -3.51
N VAL A 94 2.39 -8.23 -2.32
CA VAL A 94 2.35 -6.83 -1.87
C VAL A 94 3.76 -6.28 -1.85
N TRP A 95 3.99 -5.30 -2.72
CA TRP A 95 5.26 -4.62 -2.91
C TRP A 95 5.17 -3.17 -2.43
N LEU A 96 6.23 -2.69 -1.78
CA LEU A 96 6.34 -1.31 -1.33
C LEU A 96 7.27 -0.54 -2.27
N GLY A 97 6.86 0.63 -2.76
CA GLY A 97 7.73 1.53 -3.53
C GLY A 97 8.35 0.95 -4.81
N VAL A 98 7.73 -0.07 -5.43
CA VAL A 98 8.25 -0.71 -6.65
C VAL A 98 7.73 -0.03 -7.91
N ASN A 99 8.62 0.26 -8.85
CA ASN A 99 8.30 0.79 -10.17
C ASN A 99 7.46 -0.20 -10.98
N ILE A 100 6.30 0.28 -11.44
CA ILE A 100 5.43 -0.36 -12.41
C ILE A 100 5.56 0.41 -13.73
N GLY A 101 5.95 -0.29 -14.80
CA GLY A 101 5.99 0.27 -16.14
C GLY A 101 4.61 0.34 -16.79
N HIS A 102 4.54 0.96 -17.97
CA HIS A 102 3.33 0.97 -18.77
C HIS A 102 3.62 0.47 -20.19
N SER A 103 2.95 -0.61 -20.62
CA SER A 103 3.21 -1.30 -21.88
C SER A 103 3.09 -0.39 -23.11
N LYS A 104 2.06 0.48 -23.13
CA LYS A 104 1.80 1.44 -24.21
C LYS A 104 2.66 2.72 -24.18
N TYR A 105 3.33 3.02 -23.08
CA TYR A 105 4.11 4.26 -22.92
C TYR A 105 5.54 3.92 -22.48
N PRO A 106 6.42 3.54 -23.42
CA PRO A 106 7.81 3.22 -23.09
C PRO A 106 8.49 4.33 -22.30
N GLY A 107 9.18 3.97 -21.23
CA GLY A 107 9.88 4.92 -20.34
C GLY A 107 8.99 5.60 -19.29
N TYR A 108 7.66 5.43 -19.35
CA TYR A 108 6.78 5.84 -18.26
C TYR A 108 6.75 4.79 -17.16
N THR A 109 7.06 5.21 -15.93
CA THR A 109 6.92 4.38 -14.73
C THR A 109 6.18 5.15 -13.65
N HIS A 110 5.55 4.41 -12.76
CA HIS A 110 5.05 4.90 -11.48
C HIS A 110 5.41 3.90 -10.40
N ALA A 111 5.90 4.36 -9.27
CA ALA A 111 6.08 3.54 -8.08
C ALA A 111 5.00 3.93 -7.06
N PRO A 112 3.91 3.17 -6.96
CA PRO A 112 3.00 3.30 -5.84
C PRO A 112 3.72 3.04 -4.53
N ASP A 113 3.31 3.73 -3.47
CA ASP A 113 3.86 3.48 -2.13
C ASP A 113 3.54 2.04 -1.68
N ILE A 114 2.36 1.53 -2.06
CA ILE A 114 1.95 0.14 -1.89
C ILE A 114 1.28 -0.34 -3.19
N SER A 115 1.70 -1.50 -3.70
CA SER A 115 1.06 -2.16 -4.84
C SER A 115 0.72 -3.61 -4.51
N PHE A 116 -0.49 -4.02 -4.88
CA PHE A 116 -0.92 -5.41 -4.90
C PHE A 116 -0.75 -5.92 -6.32
N GLN A 117 -0.06 -7.04 -6.49
CA GLN A 117 0.32 -7.57 -7.79
C GLN A 117 -0.05 -9.05 -7.88
N VAL A 118 -0.37 -9.51 -9.09
CA VAL A 118 -0.61 -10.94 -9.36
C VAL A 118 0.58 -11.80 -8.94
N ASN A 119 0.32 -13.07 -8.66
CA ASN A 119 1.38 -14.04 -8.35
C ASN A 119 2.44 -14.07 -9.45
N ASN A 120 3.71 -14.19 -9.04
CA ASN A 120 4.85 -14.30 -9.96
C ASN A 120 4.94 -13.14 -10.97
N SER A 121 4.47 -11.95 -10.58
CA SER A 121 4.64 -10.75 -11.40
C SER A 121 6.13 -10.50 -11.67
N PRO A 122 6.52 -10.15 -12.90
CA PRO A 122 7.90 -10.17 -13.33
C PRO A 122 8.71 -9.10 -12.60
N GLN A 123 10.03 -9.19 -12.77
CA GLN A 123 10.99 -8.25 -12.21
C GLN A 123 10.69 -6.78 -12.58
N PHE A 124 10.15 -6.57 -13.78
CA PHE A 124 9.69 -5.28 -14.29
C PHE A 124 8.19 -5.39 -14.55
N PRO A 125 7.36 -5.26 -13.50
CA PRO A 125 5.91 -5.35 -13.66
C PRO A 125 5.40 -4.19 -14.49
N ASN A 126 4.26 -4.42 -15.14
CA ASN A 126 3.52 -3.42 -15.90
C ASN A 126 2.07 -3.35 -15.39
N GLU A 127 1.23 -2.57 -16.06
CA GLU A 127 -0.18 -2.39 -15.70
C GLU A 127 -1.00 -3.69 -15.63
N ASP A 128 -0.64 -4.75 -16.37
CA ASP A 128 -1.37 -6.02 -16.38
C ASP A 128 -1.08 -6.87 -15.14
N HIS A 129 0.01 -6.58 -14.44
CA HIS A 129 0.41 -7.29 -13.24
C HIS A 129 -0.15 -6.65 -11.96
N LEU A 130 -0.80 -5.50 -12.09
CA LEU A 130 -1.23 -4.68 -10.96
C LEU A 130 -2.71 -4.94 -10.66
N LEU A 131 -3.01 -5.25 -9.40
CA LEU A 131 -4.36 -5.48 -8.87
C LEU A 131 -4.90 -4.26 -8.14
N MET A 132 -4.03 -3.55 -7.41
CA MET A 132 -4.36 -2.32 -6.68
C MET A 132 -3.10 -1.49 -6.52
N MET A 133 -3.27 -0.18 -6.45
CA MET A 133 -2.20 0.73 -6.03
C MET A 133 -2.71 1.73 -5.00
N ILE A 134 -1.85 2.02 -4.03
CA ILE A 134 -2.13 2.95 -2.95
C ILE A 134 -0.95 3.91 -2.85
N ASP A 135 -1.24 5.20 -2.91
CA ASP A 135 -0.29 6.27 -2.61
C ASP A 135 -0.53 6.81 -1.19
N VAL A 136 0.53 6.96 -0.42
CA VAL A 136 0.53 7.48 0.94
C VAL A 136 1.23 8.84 0.94
N LYS A 137 0.63 9.83 1.61
CA LYS A 137 1.05 11.23 1.52
C LYS A 137 0.98 11.92 2.88
N TYR A 138 2.14 12.23 3.46
CA TYR A 138 2.23 13.01 4.69
C TYR A 138 2.20 14.52 4.39
N TYR A 139 1.18 15.23 4.90
CA TYR A 139 1.00 16.66 4.76
C TYR A 139 0.59 17.30 6.09
N LYS A 140 1.24 18.41 6.46
CA LYS A 140 0.87 19.17 7.67
C LYS A 140 -0.43 19.96 7.48
N ASP A 141 -0.64 20.49 6.28
CA ASP A 141 -1.65 21.53 6.01
C ASP A 141 -2.72 21.07 5.01
N GLY A 142 -3.09 19.79 5.04
CA GLY A 142 -4.05 19.23 4.08
C GLY A 142 -3.38 18.73 2.79
N LEU A 143 -4.00 17.73 2.17
CA LEU A 143 -3.55 17.20 0.89
C LEU A 143 -3.96 18.17 -0.24
N GLN A 144 -2.98 18.64 -1.02
CA GLN A 144 -3.21 19.54 -2.15
C GLN A 144 -3.97 18.82 -3.28
N ILE A 145 -4.86 19.55 -3.97
CA ILE A 145 -5.74 18.94 -4.98
C ILE A 145 -4.94 18.45 -6.19
N GLU A 146 -3.84 19.11 -6.52
CA GLU A 146 -2.95 18.76 -7.63
C GLU A 146 -2.32 17.37 -7.45
N ILE A 147 -2.10 16.94 -6.20
CA ILE A 147 -1.58 15.61 -5.89
C ILE A 147 -2.66 14.57 -6.17
N ILE A 148 -3.91 14.89 -5.83
CA ILE A 148 -5.07 14.03 -6.06
C ILE A 148 -5.33 13.88 -7.56
N ASP A 149 -5.36 14.99 -8.29
CA ASP A 149 -5.49 14.99 -9.75
C ASP A 149 -4.34 14.21 -10.40
N SER A 150 -3.11 14.39 -9.90
CA SER A 150 -1.95 13.63 -10.35
C SER A 150 -2.11 12.13 -10.07
N PHE A 151 -2.67 11.72 -8.94
CA PHE A 151 -2.92 10.31 -8.63
C PHE A 151 -4.04 9.73 -9.51
N ILE A 152 -5.15 10.44 -9.66
CA ILE A 152 -6.27 10.05 -10.54
C ILE A 152 -5.79 9.88 -11.99
N ALA A 153 -4.95 10.78 -12.49
CA ALA A 153 -4.37 10.65 -13.82
C ALA A 153 -3.56 9.35 -13.98
N LYS A 154 -2.84 8.92 -12.93
CA LYS A 154 -2.12 7.64 -12.90
C LYS A 154 -3.11 6.48 -12.87
N VAL A 155 -4.12 6.52 -11.99
CA VAL A 155 -5.20 5.52 -11.89
C VAL A 155 -5.83 5.24 -13.25
N LYS A 156 -6.22 6.30 -13.97
CA LYS A 156 -6.77 6.20 -15.32
C LYS A 156 -5.76 5.63 -16.32
N ARG A 157 -4.51 6.07 -16.25
CA ARG A 157 -3.45 5.60 -17.16
C ARG A 157 -3.19 4.10 -16.99
N PHE A 158 -3.11 3.61 -15.75
CA PHE A 158 -2.96 2.18 -15.46
C PHE A 158 -4.24 1.36 -15.69
N GLY A 159 -5.34 1.99 -16.11
CA GLY A 159 -6.57 1.30 -16.53
C GLY A 159 -7.36 0.68 -15.38
N PHE A 160 -7.44 1.38 -14.24
CA PHE A 160 -8.30 0.98 -13.14
C PHE A 160 -9.77 1.42 -13.34
N PRO A 161 -10.75 0.73 -12.71
CA PRO A 161 -10.59 -0.48 -11.89
C PRO A 161 -10.19 -1.70 -12.72
N LYS A 162 -9.42 -2.61 -12.12
CA LYS A 162 -9.00 -3.86 -12.75
C LYS A 162 -10.09 -4.93 -12.55
N ILE A 163 -10.36 -5.71 -13.60
CA ILE A 163 -11.27 -6.86 -13.52
C ILE A 163 -10.41 -8.12 -13.39
N ASP A 164 -9.89 -8.36 -12.20
CA ASP A 164 -9.14 -9.59 -11.89
C ASP A 164 -9.84 -10.37 -10.76
N PRO A 165 -10.19 -11.66 -10.95
CA PRO A 165 -10.87 -12.46 -9.93
C PRO A 165 -10.07 -12.64 -8.63
N SER A 166 -8.74 -12.64 -8.70
CA SER A 166 -7.85 -12.81 -7.55
C SER A 166 -7.99 -11.65 -6.57
N TYR A 167 -8.30 -10.47 -7.10
CA TYR A 167 -8.55 -9.29 -6.30
C TYR A 167 -9.82 -9.39 -5.47
N ASN A 168 -10.89 -9.95 -6.03
CA ASN A 168 -12.17 -10.12 -5.34
C ASN A 168 -12.09 -11.08 -4.13
N ARG A 169 -10.95 -11.76 -3.98
CA ARG A 169 -10.68 -12.69 -2.88
C ARG A 169 -9.82 -12.08 -1.78
N LEU A 170 -9.37 -10.83 -1.93
CA LEU A 170 -8.76 -10.06 -0.84
C LEU A 170 -9.86 -9.53 0.07
N GLU A 171 -9.88 -10.02 1.30
CA GLU A 171 -10.81 -9.61 2.34
C GLU A 171 -10.09 -8.77 3.40
N PHE A 172 -10.58 -7.54 3.57
CA PHE A 172 -10.13 -6.60 4.60
C PHE A 172 -11.18 -6.53 5.71
N SER A 173 -10.77 -6.45 6.98
CA SER A 173 -11.72 -6.37 8.10
C SER A 173 -12.07 -4.91 8.42
N GLU A 174 -11.06 -4.09 8.71
CA GLU A 174 -11.18 -2.64 8.94
C GLU A 174 -11.21 -1.89 7.60
N PHE A 175 -10.42 -2.31 6.62
CA PHE A 175 -10.24 -1.61 5.34
C PHE A 175 -11.03 -2.22 4.18
N TYR A 176 -12.26 -2.72 4.42
CA TYR A 176 -13.13 -3.36 3.41
C TYR A 176 -13.38 -2.53 2.14
N PHE A 177 -13.13 -1.21 2.20
CA PHE A 177 -13.25 -0.28 1.09
C PHE A 177 -11.99 -0.20 0.20
N LEU A 178 -10.88 -0.83 0.58
CA LEU A 178 -9.69 -0.99 -0.28
C LEU A 178 -9.95 -2.04 -1.36
N SER A 179 -11.12 -1.97 -2.01
CA SER A 179 -11.44 -2.62 -3.27
C SER A 179 -11.18 -1.68 -4.47
N HIS A 180 -10.63 -0.49 -4.24
CA HIS A 180 -10.28 0.47 -5.28
C HIS A 180 -8.91 1.10 -5.00
N PRO A 181 -8.25 1.69 -6.03
CA PRO A 181 -7.05 2.49 -5.82
C PRO A 181 -7.30 3.58 -4.77
N ALA A 182 -6.31 3.82 -3.92
CA ALA A 182 -6.49 4.70 -2.76
C ALA A 182 -5.35 5.70 -2.61
N ILE A 183 -5.69 6.87 -2.09
CA ILE A 183 -4.72 7.83 -1.57
C ILE A 183 -4.93 8.00 -0.06
N ILE A 184 -3.89 7.75 0.72
CA ILE A 184 -3.90 7.79 2.19
C ILE A 184 -3.12 9.02 2.66
N THR A 185 -3.67 9.77 3.60
CA THR A 185 -3.01 10.93 4.20
C THR A 185 -3.26 11.04 5.69
N ASN A 186 -2.31 11.65 6.41
CA ASN A 186 -2.45 12.01 7.83
C ASN A 186 -3.37 13.24 8.04
N SER A 187 -3.73 13.95 6.97
CA SER A 187 -4.51 15.19 7.03
C SER A 187 -6.02 14.94 6.92
N ASN A 188 -6.84 15.94 7.28
CA ASN A 188 -8.28 15.88 7.06
C ASN A 188 -8.61 15.84 5.56
N VAL A 189 -9.64 15.08 5.20
CA VAL A 189 -10.19 15.11 3.84
C VAL A 189 -11.07 16.34 3.67
N HIS A 190 -10.81 17.15 2.64
CA HIS A 190 -11.66 18.27 2.27
C HIS A 190 -12.83 17.79 1.39
N GLY A 191 -14.02 18.36 1.55
CA GLY A 191 -15.22 17.90 0.80
C GLY A 191 -15.06 17.95 -0.72
N ASN A 192 -14.32 18.94 -1.26
CA ASN A 192 -14.04 19.02 -2.69
C ASN A 192 -13.15 17.87 -3.18
N SER A 193 -12.12 17.51 -2.41
CA SER A 193 -11.23 16.43 -2.79
C SER A 193 -11.91 15.06 -2.68
N GLU A 194 -12.73 14.88 -1.64
CA GLU A 194 -13.59 13.69 -1.52
C GLU A 194 -14.47 13.51 -2.75
N MET A 195 -15.17 14.57 -3.16
CA MET A 195 -16.10 14.52 -4.29
C MET A 195 -15.38 14.16 -5.59
N ILE A 196 -14.18 14.71 -5.82
CA ILE A 196 -13.35 14.39 -6.98
C ILE A 196 -12.93 12.93 -6.96
N CYS A 197 -12.37 12.44 -5.85
CA CYS A 197 -11.98 11.04 -5.70
C CYS A 197 -13.16 10.09 -5.92
N ARG A 198 -14.34 10.40 -5.35
CA ARG A 198 -15.56 9.61 -5.49
C ARG A 198 -16.02 9.50 -6.95
N ASN A 199 -16.04 10.62 -7.67
CA ASN A 199 -16.46 10.64 -9.08
C ASN A 199 -15.50 9.86 -9.99
N GLU A 200 -14.26 9.65 -9.53
CA GLU A 200 -13.18 9.05 -10.31
C GLU A 200 -12.83 7.63 -9.84
N GLY A 201 -13.63 7.03 -8.96
CA GLY A 201 -13.44 5.66 -8.48
C GLY A 201 -12.18 5.46 -7.65
N VAL A 202 -11.74 6.51 -6.95
CA VAL A 202 -10.58 6.51 -6.05
C VAL A 202 -11.04 6.69 -4.61
N ILE A 203 -10.43 5.96 -3.68
CA ILE A 203 -10.64 6.15 -2.25
C ILE A 203 -9.67 7.22 -1.74
N GLN A 204 -10.16 8.16 -0.93
CA GLN A 204 -9.33 9.04 -0.14
C GLN A 204 -9.50 8.72 1.34
N LEU A 205 -8.40 8.37 2.02
CA LEU A 205 -8.41 8.11 3.46
C LEU A 205 -7.61 9.20 4.17
N GLY A 206 -8.28 9.94 5.06
CA GLY A 206 -7.66 10.99 5.86
C GLY A 206 -7.46 10.58 7.32
N GLN A 207 -6.77 11.44 8.05
CA GLN A 207 -6.44 11.28 9.47
C GLN A 207 -5.73 9.95 9.78
N PHE A 208 -5.03 9.37 8.80
CA PHE A 208 -4.36 8.10 8.96
C PHE A 208 -3.11 8.27 9.84
N MET A 209 -3.25 8.22 11.16
CA MET A 209 -2.17 8.39 12.15
C MET A 209 -2.24 7.34 13.28
N PRO A 210 -1.17 7.11 14.04
CA PRO A 210 -1.24 6.21 15.20
C PRO A 210 -2.16 6.79 16.28
N ASP A 211 -2.88 5.89 16.97
CA ASP A 211 -3.81 6.18 18.07
C ASP A 211 -5.07 7.00 17.71
N GLU A 212 -5.32 7.27 16.42
CA GLU A 212 -6.55 7.92 15.97
C GLU A 212 -7.56 6.92 15.41
N VAL A 213 -8.84 7.14 15.70
CA VAL A 213 -9.96 6.49 15.01
C VAL A 213 -10.13 7.19 13.66
N PHE A 214 -9.89 6.50 12.56
CA PHE A 214 -9.93 7.11 11.24
C PHE A 214 -11.34 7.50 10.83
N ARG A 215 -11.48 8.68 10.23
CA ARG A 215 -12.69 9.04 9.51
C ARG A 215 -12.60 8.51 8.08
N LYS A 216 -13.40 7.47 7.81
CA LYS A 216 -13.77 7.06 6.45
C LYS A 216 -14.44 8.22 5.75
N ILE A 217 -13.94 8.63 4.58
CA ILE A 217 -14.57 9.64 3.74
C ILE A 217 -14.40 9.21 2.26
N GLY A 218 -15.40 8.49 1.72
CA GLY A 218 -15.37 7.91 0.36
C GLY A 218 -16.40 6.79 0.18
N ALA A 219 -16.99 6.68 -1.01
CA ALA A 219 -18.14 5.81 -1.29
C ALA A 219 -17.78 4.36 -1.65
N VAL A 220 -18.76 3.47 -1.44
CA VAL A 220 -19.10 2.35 -2.34
C VAL A 220 -20.17 2.89 -3.28
#